data_AF-A0A9X8YMM3-F1
#
_entry.id   AF-A0A9X8YMM3-F1
#
_cell.length_a   1.000
_cell.length_b   1.000
_cell.length_c   1.000
_cell.angle_alpha   90.00
_cell.angle_beta   90.00
_cell.angle_gamma   90.00
#
_symmetry.space_group_name_H-M   'P 1'
#
loop_
_entity.id
_entity.type
_entity.pdbx_description
1 polymer ?
#
loop_
_entity_poly.entity_id
_entity_poly.type
_entity_poly.pdbx_seq_one_letter_code
_entity_poly.pdbx_strand_id
1 'polypeptide(L)'
;RYYLDAEEVHLPPFWEPYITADNHVEVIRTQTLPLVISLNGHSLKDHIHDRPQPPVVAATPTKNASIRKEESEHVELVNIRKETPEEHALNRPNGIREAVIISAALLLLFFSLISPVLVIPWMIFVAVLMIAWGCWNLFRRPA
;
A
#
# COMPACT_ATOMS: atom_id res chain seq x y z
N ARG A 1 -10.73 15.77 27.03
CA ARG A 1 -11.59 15.64 25.83
C ARG A 1 -12.61 16.76 25.91
N TYR A 2 -12.74 17.57 24.87
CA TYR A 2 -13.59 18.76 24.87
C TYR A 2 -14.79 18.54 23.97
N TYR A 3 -15.91 19.14 24.33
CA TYR A 3 -17.17 19.02 23.60
C TYR A 3 -17.69 20.41 23.26
N LEU A 4 -18.12 20.59 22.01
CA LEU A 4 -18.79 21.80 21.54
C LEU A 4 -20.17 21.38 21.03
N ASP A 5 -21.25 21.88 21.63
CA ASP A 5 -22.63 21.54 21.27
C ASP A 5 -22.90 20.02 21.10
N ALA A 6 -22.36 19.22 22.03
CA ALA A 6 -22.41 17.75 22.07
C ALA A 6 -21.55 17.00 21.03
N GLU A 7 -20.72 17.68 20.25
CA GLU A 7 -19.75 17.07 19.35
C GLU A 7 -18.35 17.02 19.98
N GLU A 8 -17.68 15.88 19.92
CA GLU A 8 -16.31 15.72 20.42
C GLU A 8 -15.35 16.49 19.50
N VAL A 9 -14.61 17.44 20.09
CA VAL A 9 -13.64 18.27 19.38
C VAL A 9 -12.24 18.05 19.93
N HIS A 10 -11.26 18.06 19.04
CA HIS A 10 -9.85 18.02 19.45
C HIS A 10 -9.34 19.44 19.72
N LEU A 11 -9.22 19.80 21.00
CA LEU A 11 -8.59 21.04 21.45
C LEU A 11 -7.13 20.77 21.86
N PRO A 12 -6.15 21.50 21.29
CA PRO A 12 -4.77 21.44 21.77
C PRO A 12 -4.63 21.86 23.24
N PRO A 13 -3.77 21.19 24.03
CA PRO A 13 -3.68 21.44 25.49
C PRO A 13 -3.15 22.84 25.85
N PHE A 14 -2.36 23.47 24.98
CA PHE A 14 -1.88 24.83 25.21
C PHE A 14 -2.97 25.91 25.16
N TRP A 15 -4.19 25.54 24.72
CA TRP A 15 -5.33 26.44 24.70
C TRP A 15 -6.22 26.38 25.94
N GLU A 16 -5.92 25.50 26.89
CA GLU A 16 -6.60 25.41 28.18
C GLU A 16 -6.71 26.75 28.94
N PRO A 17 -5.69 27.63 28.97
CA PRO A 17 -5.77 28.91 29.69
C PRO A 17 -6.62 29.97 28.99
N TYR A 18 -6.88 29.81 27.69
CA TYR A 18 -7.60 30.81 26.88
C TYR A 18 -9.11 30.54 26.81
N ILE A 19 -9.59 29.51 27.52
CA ILE A 19 -11.01 29.18 27.62
C ILE A 19 -11.71 30.18 28.55
N THR A 20 -12.70 30.88 28.02
CA THR A 20 -13.52 31.86 28.74
C THR A 20 -14.98 31.37 28.81
N ALA A 21 -15.88 32.10 29.49
CA ALA A 21 -17.31 31.77 29.53
C ALA A 21 -18.01 31.96 28.17
N ASP A 22 -17.51 32.86 27.33
CA ASP A 22 -17.94 33.07 25.94
C ASP A 22 -16.71 32.92 25.04
N ASN A 23 -16.73 31.95 24.12
CA ASN A 23 -15.59 31.63 23.27
C ASN A 23 -15.96 31.73 21.80
N HIS A 24 -15.19 32.49 21.05
CA HIS A 24 -15.24 32.46 19.60
C HIS A 24 -14.30 31.38 19.07
N VAL A 25 -14.88 30.29 18.57
CA VAL A 25 -14.15 29.09 18.13
C VAL A 25 -14.32 28.92 16.63
N GLU A 26 -13.21 28.84 15.88
CA GLU A 26 -13.26 28.44 14.48
C GLU A 26 -12.82 26.99 14.33
N VAL A 27 -13.63 26.20 13.63
CA VAL A 27 -13.47 24.74 13.54
C VAL A 27 -13.46 24.31 12.08
N ILE A 28 -12.51 23.43 11.72
CA ILE A 28 -12.49 22.74 10.42
C ILE A 28 -12.92 21.29 10.63
N ARG A 29 -13.86 20.82 9.79
CA ARG A 29 -14.24 19.41 9.73
C ARG A 29 -13.11 18.58 9.12
N THR A 30 -12.60 17.59 9.85
CA THR A 30 -11.68 16.59 9.30
C THR A 30 -12.37 15.23 9.13
N GLN A 31 -11.67 14.24 8.58
CA GLN A 31 -12.26 12.93 8.25
C GLN A 31 -12.73 12.13 9.48
N THR A 32 -12.13 12.36 10.65
CA THR A 32 -12.42 11.59 11.87
C THR A 32 -13.02 12.42 12.99
N LEU A 33 -12.53 13.65 13.22
CA LEU A 33 -13.07 14.58 14.22
C LEU A 33 -12.87 16.05 13.81
N PRO A 34 -13.78 16.96 14.17
CA PRO A 34 -13.57 18.39 13.98
C PRO A 34 -12.33 18.90 14.76
N LEU A 35 -11.49 19.69 14.07
CA LEU A 35 -10.28 20.30 14.62
C LEU A 35 -10.50 21.80 14.84
N VAL A 36 -10.23 22.27 16.07
CA VAL A 36 -10.24 23.69 16.39
C VAL A 36 -8.98 24.35 15.83
N ILE A 37 -9.13 25.41 15.02
CA ILE A 37 -8.03 26.13 14.36
C ILE A 37 -7.80 27.53 14.92
N SER A 38 -8.78 28.10 15.60
CA SER A 38 -8.61 29.32 16.38
C SER A 38 -9.55 29.34 17.58
N LEU A 39 -9.07 29.95 18.67
CA LEU A 39 -9.81 30.17 19.90
C LEU A 39 -9.57 31.61 20.36
N ASN A 40 -10.63 32.41 20.47
CA ASN A 40 -10.56 33.77 21.04
C ASN A 40 -9.49 34.67 20.40
N GLY A 41 -9.33 34.57 19.08
CA GLY A 41 -8.34 35.34 18.31
C GLY A 41 -6.93 34.74 18.26
N HIS A 42 -6.66 33.63 18.97
CA HIS A 42 -5.40 32.90 18.85
C HIS A 42 -5.50 31.85 17.73
N SER A 43 -4.66 31.98 16.69
CA SER A 43 -4.59 31.00 15.60
C SER A 43 -3.62 29.88 15.94
N LEU A 44 -3.94 28.66 15.49
CA LEU A 44 -3.06 27.49 15.59
C LEU A 44 -1.69 27.76 14.96
N LYS A 45 -1.65 28.58 13.90
CA LYS A 45 -0.42 28.89 13.12
C LYS A 45 0.62 29.66 13.93
N ASP A 46 0.18 30.54 14.83
CA ASP A 46 1.08 31.42 15.58
C ASP A 46 1.87 30.63 16.64
N HIS A 47 1.31 29.52 17.13
CA HIS A 47 1.89 28.68 18.17
C HIS A 47 2.65 27.46 17.63
N ILE A 48 2.77 27.29 16.31
CA ILE A 48 3.60 26.22 15.71
C ILE A 48 5.08 26.45 16.03
N HIS A 49 5.50 27.72 16.10
CA HIS A 49 6.90 28.10 16.36
C HIS A 49 7.25 28.17 17.85
N ASP A 50 6.27 28.38 18.73
CA ASP A 50 6.49 28.59 20.17
C ASP A 50 6.43 27.30 21.01
N ARG A 51 6.45 26.14 20.33
CA ARG A 51 6.38 24.82 20.96
C ARG A 51 7.55 24.64 21.95
N PRO A 52 7.32 24.54 23.27
CA PRO A 52 8.32 24.02 24.18
C PRO A 52 8.65 22.61 23.71
N GLN A 53 9.94 22.31 23.54
CA GLN A 53 10.40 20.97 23.16
C GLN A 53 9.66 19.96 24.05
N PRO A 54 8.96 18.98 23.46
CA PRO A 54 8.38 17.90 24.26
C PRO A 54 9.51 17.30 25.10
N PRO A 55 9.26 16.91 26.37
CA PRO A 55 10.27 16.25 27.18
C PRO A 55 10.87 15.14 26.33
N VAL A 56 12.20 15.10 26.29
CA VAL A 56 12.99 14.11 25.55
C VAL A 56 12.64 12.75 26.14
N VAL A 57 11.52 12.19 25.68
CA VAL A 57 11.39 10.74 25.57
C VAL A 57 12.59 10.39 24.71
N ALA A 58 13.45 9.51 25.22
CA ALA A 58 14.55 8.94 24.47
C ALA A 58 13.96 8.22 23.24
N ALA A 59 13.59 8.99 22.23
CA ALA A 59 13.20 8.53 20.94
C ALA A 59 14.50 8.00 20.37
N THR A 60 14.58 6.67 20.30
CA THR A 60 15.43 5.97 19.34
C THR A 60 15.54 6.82 18.07
N PRO A 61 16.76 7.12 17.60
CA PRO A 61 16.97 8.16 16.61
C PRO A 61 16.09 7.90 15.40
N THR A 62 15.12 8.78 15.18
CA THR A 62 14.34 8.85 13.97
C THR A 62 15.32 9.13 12.84
N LYS A 63 15.69 8.08 12.11
CA LYS A 63 16.49 8.19 10.90
C LYS A 63 15.70 9.06 9.93
N ASN A 64 16.12 10.31 9.79
CA ASN A 64 15.57 11.24 8.81
C ASN A 64 15.60 10.55 7.44
N ALA A 65 14.43 10.23 6.90
CA ALA A 65 14.29 9.63 5.57
C ALA A 65 14.39 10.70 4.46
N SER A 66 15.33 11.65 4.60
CA SER A 66 15.69 12.56 3.52
C SER A 66 16.76 11.89 2.68
N ILE A 67 16.40 11.41 1.49
CA ILE A 67 17.35 10.89 0.50
C ILE A 67 18.13 12.09 -0.07
N ARG A 68 19.17 12.50 0.65
CA ARG A 68 20.17 13.44 0.16
C ARG A 68 21.15 12.60 -0.66
N LYS A 69 21.28 12.91 -1.96
CA LYS A 69 22.33 12.34 -2.81
C LYS A 69 23.69 12.90 -2.36
N GLU A 70 24.22 12.42 -1.24
CA GLU A 70 25.64 12.60 -0.94
C GLU A 70 26.44 11.42 -1.51
N GLU A 71 27.48 11.76 -2.26
CA GLU A 71 28.27 10.91 -3.14
C GLU A 71 29.11 9.83 -2.42
N SER A 72 28.94 9.62 -1.11
CA SER A 72 29.80 8.68 -0.37
C SER A 72 29.22 8.11 0.93
N GLU A 73 27.91 8.13 1.12
CA GLU A 73 27.34 7.49 2.32
C GLU A 73 27.26 5.98 2.11
N HIS A 74 27.96 5.23 2.96
CA HIS A 74 27.92 3.78 3.02
C HIS A 74 26.49 3.35 3.39
N VAL A 75 25.64 3.16 2.38
CA VAL A 75 24.28 2.65 2.57
C VAL A 75 24.37 1.17 2.92
N GLU A 76 24.68 0.88 4.18
CA GLU A 76 24.58 -0.47 4.70
C GLU A 76 23.11 -0.89 4.70
N LEU A 77 22.81 -1.97 3.97
CA LEU A 77 21.52 -2.62 3.97
C LEU A 77 21.30 -3.23 5.36
N VAL A 78 20.80 -2.42 6.30
CA VAL A 78 20.67 -2.80 7.72
C VAL A 78 19.82 -4.06 7.90
N ASN A 79 18.77 -4.22 7.09
CA ASN A 79 18.00 -5.46 7.03
C ASN A 79 17.08 -5.47 5.81
N ILE A 80 17.23 -6.46 4.92
CA ILE A 80 16.23 -6.73 3.88
C ILE A 80 15.27 -7.75 4.48
N ARG A 81 14.08 -7.29 4.87
CA ARG A 81 12.99 -8.20 5.28
C ARG A 81 12.68 -9.11 4.09
N LYS A 82 12.79 -10.42 4.30
CA LYS A 82 12.34 -11.40 3.31
C LYS A 82 10.83 -11.23 3.10
N GLU A 83 10.40 -11.19 1.85
CA GLU A 83 8.97 -11.15 1.49
C GLU A 83 8.22 -12.25 2.24
N THR A 84 7.04 -11.92 2.76
CA THR A 84 6.14 -12.93 3.31
C THR A 84 5.59 -13.79 2.16
N PRO A 85 5.18 -15.04 2.41
CA PRO A 85 4.64 -15.90 1.36
C PRO A 85 3.41 -15.29 0.66
N GLU A 86 2.63 -14.44 1.34
CA GLU A 86 1.48 -13.73 0.79
C GLU A 86 1.91 -12.57 -0.11
N GLU A 87 2.90 -11.78 0.31
CA GLU A 87 3.50 -10.73 -0.56
C GLU A 87 4.18 -11.35 -1.78
N HIS A 88 4.82 -12.52 -1.61
CA HIS A 88 5.44 -13.25 -2.71
C HIS A 88 4.41 -13.76 -3.74
N ALA A 89 3.21 -14.13 -3.28
CA ALA A 89 2.12 -14.53 -4.16
C ALA A 89 1.53 -13.34 -4.94
N LEU A 90 1.48 -12.15 -4.32
CA LEU A 90 0.95 -10.92 -4.92
C LEU A 90 1.94 -10.25 -5.90
N ASN A 91 3.24 -10.30 -5.58
CA ASN A 91 4.29 -9.63 -6.35
C ASN A 91 4.73 -10.45 -7.60
N ARG A 92 4.38 -11.74 -7.65
CA ARG A 92 4.75 -12.60 -8.78
C ARG A 92 3.59 -12.72 -9.77
N PRO A 93 3.76 -12.33 -11.05
CA PRO A 93 2.77 -12.60 -12.08
C PRO A 93 2.73 -14.12 -12.35
N ASN A 94 1.89 -14.83 -11.60
CA ASN A 94 1.81 -16.28 -11.54
C ASN A 94 1.16 -16.95 -12.77
N GLY A 95 0.84 -16.19 -13.82
CA GLY A 95 0.11 -16.68 -15.00
C GLY A 95 0.89 -16.71 -16.31
N ILE A 96 2.14 -16.21 -16.36
CA ILE A 96 2.91 -16.12 -17.61
C ILE A 96 3.25 -17.53 -18.14
N ARG A 97 3.67 -18.44 -17.24
CA ARG A 97 4.06 -19.80 -17.62
C ARG A 97 2.86 -20.58 -18.17
N GLU A 98 1.72 -20.43 -17.53
CA GLU A 98 0.44 -21.06 -17.86
C GLU A 98 -0.08 -20.51 -19.20
N ALA A 99 0.00 -19.19 -19.40
CA ALA A 99 -0.35 -18.55 -20.67
C ALA A 99 0.54 -19.02 -21.83
N VAL A 100 1.85 -19.20 -21.60
CA VAL A 100 2.78 -19.75 -22.60
C VAL A 100 2.44 -21.21 -22.94
N ILE A 101 2.03 -22.02 -21.98
CA ILE A 101 1.61 -23.41 -22.22
C ILE A 101 0.36 -23.45 -23.10
N ILE A 102 -0.65 -22.64 -22.78
CA ILE A 102 -1.89 -22.57 -23.56
C ILE A 102 -1.62 -22.02 -24.97
N SER A 103 -0.78 -20.99 -25.10
CA SER A 103 -0.43 -20.43 -26.42
C SER A 103 0.35 -21.44 -27.27
N ALA A 104 1.28 -22.19 -26.69
CA ALA A 104 1.98 -23.26 -27.39
C ALA A 104 1.03 -24.38 -27.86
N ALA A 105 0.05 -24.75 -27.04
CA ALA A 105 -0.96 -25.74 -27.42
C ALA A 105 -1.84 -25.25 -28.60
N LEU A 106 -2.21 -23.97 -28.62
CA LEU A 106 -2.95 -23.36 -29.73
C LEU A 106 -2.14 -23.33 -31.02
N LEU A 107 -0.84 -23.01 -30.94
CA LEU A 107 0.07 -23.08 -32.07
C LEU A 107 0.20 -24.52 -32.60
N LEU A 108 0.29 -25.50 -31.70
CA LEU A 108 0.37 -26.91 -32.06
C LEU A 108 -0.90 -27.38 -32.78
N LEU A 109 -2.07 -26.92 -32.32
CA LEU A 109 -3.35 -27.11 -33.00
C LEU A 109 -3.33 -26.50 -34.41
N PHE A 110 -2.82 -25.29 -34.57
CA PHE A 110 -2.66 -24.65 -35.88
C PHE A 110 -1.75 -25.46 -36.81
N PHE A 111 -0.60 -25.95 -36.33
CA PHE A 111 0.28 -26.81 -37.13
C PHE A 111 -0.36 -28.16 -37.48
N SER A 112 -1.27 -28.66 -36.65
CA SER A 112 -2.02 -29.88 -36.94
C SER A 112 -2.94 -29.71 -38.17
N LEU A 113 -3.41 -28.50 -38.49
CA LEU A 113 -4.23 -28.26 -39.69
C LEU A 113 -3.41 -28.35 -40.99
N ILE A 114 -2.11 -28.10 -40.91
CA ILE A 114 -1.19 -28.11 -42.07
C ILE A 114 -0.51 -29.48 -42.21
N SER A 115 -0.55 -30.30 -41.16
CA SER A 115 0.19 -31.56 -41.10
C SER A 115 -0.52 -32.72 -41.84
N PRO A 116 0.22 -33.75 -42.27
CA PRO A 116 -0.34 -34.94 -42.90
C PRO A 116 -1.36 -35.66 -42.01
N VAL A 117 -2.41 -36.22 -42.61
CA VAL A 117 -3.57 -36.84 -41.92
C VAL A 117 -3.18 -37.91 -40.89
N LEU A 118 -2.06 -38.61 -41.09
CA LEU A 118 -1.57 -39.65 -40.19
C LEU A 118 -1.11 -39.10 -38.82
N VAL A 119 -0.58 -37.87 -38.76
CA VAL A 119 -0.05 -37.27 -37.51
C VAL A 119 -1.06 -36.38 -36.79
N ILE A 120 -2.15 -35.98 -37.45
CA ILE A 120 -3.22 -35.15 -36.89
C ILE A 120 -3.77 -35.68 -35.54
N PRO A 121 -4.18 -36.96 -35.39
CA PRO A 121 -4.77 -37.43 -34.13
C PRO A 121 -3.79 -37.37 -32.96
N TRP A 122 -2.49 -37.62 -33.23
CA TRP A 122 -1.43 -37.53 -32.22
C TRP A 122 -1.20 -36.10 -31.76
N MET A 123 -1.18 -35.16 -32.71
CA MET A 123 -1.03 -33.73 -32.43
C MET A 123 -2.21 -33.19 -31.61
N ILE A 124 -3.44 -33.53 -32.00
CA ILE A 124 -4.65 -33.14 -31.27
C ILE A 124 -4.62 -33.68 -29.83
N PHE A 125 -4.25 -34.95 -29.65
CA PHE A 125 -4.16 -35.56 -28.32
C PHE A 125 -3.17 -34.80 -27.42
N VAL A 126 -1.98 -34.48 -27.93
CA VAL A 126 -0.97 -33.70 -27.19
C VAL A 126 -1.47 -32.28 -26.88
N ALA A 127 -2.12 -31.61 -27.85
CA ALA A 127 -2.68 -30.27 -27.64
C ALA A 127 -3.75 -30.26 -26.53
N VAL A 128 -4.66 -31.24 -26.55
CA VAL A 128 -5.72 -31.38 -25.53
C VAL A 128 -5.13 -31.63 -24.15
N LEU A 129 -4.12 -32.50 -24.04
CA LEU A 129 -3.43 -32.74 -22.78
C LEU A 129 -2.75 -31.47 -22.24
N MET A 130 -2.08 -30.69 -23.10
CA MET A 130 -1.46 -29.43 -22.69
C MET A 130 -2.49 -28.40 -22.21
N ILE A 131 -3.63 -28.29 -22.89
CA ILE A 131 -4.73 -27.38 -22.49
C ILE A 131 -5.33 -27.84 -21.16
N ALA A 132 -5.65 -29.13 -21.01
CA ALA A 132 -6.20 -29.67 -19.78
C ALA A 132 -5.26 -29.47 -18.59
N TRP A 133 -3.95 -29.69 -18.78
CA TRP A 133 -2.93 -29.44 -17.77
C TRP A 133 -2.81 -27.94 -17.42
N GLY A 134 -2.79 -27.07 -18.43
CA GLY A 134 -2.73 -25.62 -18.25
C GLY A 134 -3.94 -25.10 -17.47
N CYS A 135 -5.14 -25.52 -17.84
CA CYS A 135 -6.38 -25.18 -17.14
C CYS A 135 -6.38 -25.73 -15.71
N TRP A 136 -6.00 -26.99 -15.50
CA TRP A 136 -5.93 -27.59 -14.17
C TRP A 136 -4.99 -26.83 -13.24
N ASN A 137 -3.82 -26.42 -13.73
CA ASN A 137 -2.85 -25.67 -12.93
C ASN A 137 -3.34 -24.25 -12.62
N LEU A 138 -4.12 -23.64 -13.52
CA LEU A 138 -4.77 -22.35 -13.29
C LEU A 138 -5.86 -22.44 -12.22
N PHE A 139 -6.69 -23.49 -12.24
CA PHE A 139 -7.75 -23.69 -11.24
C PHE A 139 -7.24 -24.18 -9.88
N ARG A 140 -6.11 -24.90 -9.83
CA ARG A 140 -5.55 -25.43 -8.58
C ARG A 140 -4.84 -24.36 -7.74
N ARG A 141 -4.44 -23.25 -8.35
CA ARG A 141 -3.88 -22.09 -7.65
C ARG A 141 -4.96 -21.01 -7.61
N PRO A 142 -5.86 -21.03 -6.60
CA PRO A 142 -6.75 -19.90 -6.41
C PRO A 142 -5.88 -18.65 -6.18
N ALA A 143 -6.29 -17.55 -6.81
CA ALA A 143 -5.75 -16.22 -6.60
C ALA A 143 -5.74 -15.84 -5.11
#